data_AF-A0A837RG56-F1
#
_entry.id   AF-A0A837RG56-F1
#
_cell.length_a   1.000
_cell.length_b   1.000
_cell.length_c   1.000
_cell.angle_alpha   90.00
_cell.angle_beta   90.00
_cell.angle_gamma   90.00
#
_symmetry.space_group_name_H-M   'P 1'
#
loop_
_entity.id
_entity.type
_entity.pdbx_description
1 polymer ?
#
loop_
_entity_poly.entity_id
_entity_poly.type
_entity_poly.pdbx_seq_one_letter_code
_entity_poly.pdbx_strand_id
1 'polypeptide(L)'
;MQLCDLADEMVPDYLTFLVSGAVEHQAELDKEIAAHLKNKWTVQRLSRIDRAILRIGLFEMENSLEVPKKVAIDEAIEIAGDFGNKDSKSFVNGILSNFVEG
;
A
#
# COMPACT_ATOMS: atom_id res chain seq x y z
N MET A 1 -4.65 -19.81 18.18
CA MET A 1 -5.38 -19.39 16.98
C MET A 1 -4.88 -20.25 15.83
N GLN A 2 -5.71 -21.18 15.38
CA GLN A 2 -5.35 -22.17 14.37
C GLN A 2 -5.73 -21.59 13.01
N LEU A 3 -4.84 -21.67 12.01
CA LEU A 3 -5.03 -21.12 10.67
C LEU A 3 -6.33 -21.57 9.97
N CYS A 4 -6.94 -22.65 10.45
CA CYS A 4 -8.19 -23.22 9.95
C CYS A 4 -9.43 -22.38 10.29
N ASP A 5 -9.38 -21.54 11.33
CA ASP A 5 -10.55 -20.77 11.79
C ASP A 5 -10.82 -19.53 10.91
N LEU A 6 -9.83 -19.07 10.14
CA LEU A 6 -9.97 -17.92 9.23
C LEU A 6 -10.73 -18.26 7.93
N ALA A 7 -10.89 -19.54 7.61
CA ALA A 7 -11.51 -19.97 6.35
C ALA A 7 -13.05 -19.83 6.36
N ASP A 8 -13.67 -19.80 7.54
CA ASP A 8 -15.12 -19.65 7.72
C ASP A 8 -15.57 -18.19 7.94
N GLU A 9 -14.64 -17.25 8.12
CA GLU A 9 -14.97 -15.83 8.14
C GLU A 9 -15.08 -15.30 6.71
N MET A 10 -16.26 -14.76 6.36
CA MET A 10 -16.41 -14.05 5.08
C MET A 10 -15.38 -12.92 5.00
N VAL A 11 -14.42 -13.07 4.11
CA VAL A 11 -13.48 -12.01 3.75
C VAL A 11 -14.30 -10.87 3.14
N PRO A 12 -14.26 -9.65 3.70
CA PRO A 12 -15.00 -8.53 3.15
C PRO A 12 -14.62 -8.30 1.68
N ASP A 13 -15.60 -8.02 0.82
CA ASP A 13 -15.36 -7.79 -0.62
C ASP A 13 -14.30 -6.69 -0.85
N TYR A 14 -14.28 -5.68 0.02
CA TYR A 14 -13.30 -4.60 -0.04
C TYR A 14 -11.86 -5.08 0.19
N LEU A 15 -11.66 -6.00 1.14
CA LEU A 15 -10.34 -6.59 1.39
C LEU A 15 -9.88 -7.40 0.17
N THR A 16 -10.78 -8.19 -0.42
CA THR A 16 -10.49 -8.94 -1.65
C THR A 16 -10.16 -8.00 -2.82
N PHE A 17 -10.91 -6.92 -2.98
CA PHE A 17 -10.65 -5.88 -3.99
C PHE A 17 -9.25 -5.27 -3.85
N LEU A 18 -8.88 -4.82 -2.64
CA LEU A 18 -7.58 -4.20 -2.39
C LEU A 18 -6.42 -5.17 -2.62
N VAL A 19 -6.48 -6.36 -2.02
CA VAL A 19 -5.37 -7.31 -2.06
C VAL A 19 -5.21 -7.90 -3.46
N SER A 20 -6.30 -8.37 -4.07
CA SER A 20 -6.24 -8.99 -5.40
C SER A 20 -5.85 -7.94 -6.43
N GLY A 21 -6.45 -6.75 -6.39
CA GLY A 21 -6.13 -5.67 -7.30
C GLY A 21 -4.68 -5.21 -7.20
N ALA A 22 -4.13 -5.04 -5.98
CA ALA A 22 -2.73 -4.69 -5.80
C ALA A 22 -1.75 -5.79 -6.29
N VAL A 23 -2.15 -7.07 -6.21
CA VAL A 23 -1.35 -8.19 -6.75
C VAL A 23 -1.42 -8.24 -8.28
N GLU A 24 -2.60 -8.03 -8.86
CA GLU A 24 -2.81 -8.02 -10.31
C GLU A 24 -2.06 -6.86 -10.99
N HIS A 25 -2.08 -5.67 -10.39
CA HIS A 25 -1.44 -4.46 -10.91
C HIS A 25 0.00 -4.27 -10.40
N GLN A 26 0.58 -5.29 -9.74
CA GLN A 26 1.85 -5.14 -9.01
C GLN A 26 2.99 -4.54 -9.86
N ALA A 27 3.10 -4.93 -11.12
CA ALA A 27 4.18 -4.46 -11.99
C ALA A 27 4.05 -2.97 -12.36
N GLU A 28 2.81 -2.50 -12.53
CA GLU A 28 2.49 -1.10 -12.80
C GLU A 28 2.70 -0.24 -11.56
N LEU A 29 2.13 -0.66 -10.42
CA LEU A 29 2.33 -0.02 -9.13
C LEU A 29 3.82 0.09 -8.77
N ASP A 30 4.59 -0.99 -8.97
CA ASP A 30 6.04 -0.98 -8.73
C ASP A 30 6.76 0.04 -9.64
N LYS A 31 6.34 0.17 -10.90
CA LYS A 31 6.94 1.12 -11.85
C LYS A 31 6.65 2.56 -11.42
N GLU A 32 5.44 2.84 -10.98
CA GLU A 32 5.04 4.17 -10.52
C GLU A 32 5.73 4.53 -9.20
N ILE A 33 5.70 3.65 -8.21
CA ILE A 33 6.42 3.83 -6.96
C ILE A 33 7.91 4.08 -7.23
N ALA A 34 8.52 3.33 -8.14
CA ALA A 34 9.93 3.49 -8.48
C ALA A 34 10.26 4.89 -9.02
N ALA A 35 9.33 5.56 -9.71
CA ALA A 35 9.53 6.91 -10.24
C ALA A 35 9.70 7.97 -9.13
N HIS A 36 9.19 7.70 -7.93
CA HIS A 36 9.27 8.60 -6.78
C HIS A 36 10.33 8.18 -5.75
N LEU A 37 11.08 7.10 -6.01
CA LEU A 37 12.21 6.71 -5.17
C LEU A 37 13.45 7.56 -5.47
N LYS A 38 14.26 7.82 -4.44
CA LYS A 38 15.55 8.53 -4.60
C LYS A 38 16.50 7.74 -5.51
N ASN A 39 17.34 8.48 -6.25
CA ASN A 39 18.36 7.90 -7.14
C ASN A 39 19.09 6.70 -6.49
N LYS A 40 19.10 5.57 -7.21
CA LYS A 40 19.68 4.24 -6.83
C LYS A 40 18.83 3.35 -5.91
N TRP A 41 17.65 3.77 -5.48
CA TRP A 41 16.72 2.90 -4.76
C TRP A 41 15.79 2.18 -5.75
N THR A 42 15.55 0.90 -5.48
CA THR A 42 14.58 0.10 -6.25
C THR A 42 13.51 -0.41 -5.31
N VAL A 43 12.33 -0.67 -5.84
CA VAL A 43 11.20 -1.22 -5.07
C VAL A 43 11.55 -2.56 -4.42
N GLN A 44 12.43 -3.35 -5.05
CA GLN A 44 12.88 -4.63 -4.52
C GLN A 44 13.74 -4.48 -3.25
N ARG A 45 14.36 -3.31 -3.03
CA ARG A 45 15.19 -3.03 -1.85
C ARG A 45 14.39 -2.50 -0.65
N LEU A 46 13.11 -2.18 -0.84
CA LEU A 46 12.22 -1.80 0.25
C LEU A 46 11.95 -3.01 1.14
N SER A 47 11.60 -2.75 2.41
CA SER A 47 11.12 -3.83 3.27
C SER A 47 9.85 -4.45 2.66
N ARG A 48 9.61 -5.73 2.95
CA ARG A 48 8.41 -6.42 2.42
C ARG A 48 7.12 -5.73 2.87
N ILE A 49 7.14 -5.14 4.07
CA ILE A 49 6.01 -4.43 4.68
C ILE A 49 5.78 -3.10 3.97
N ASP A 50 6.80 -2.24 3.88
CA ASP A 50 6.66 -0.94 3.21
C ASP A 50 6.24 -1.11 1.74
N ARG A 51 6.81 -2.10 1.05
CA ARG A 51 6.43 -2.40 -0.33
C ARG A 51 4.96 -2.83 -0.46
N ALA A 52 4.47 -3.65 0.47
CA ALA A 52 3.08 -4.09 0.45
C ALA A 52 2.13 -2.90 0.72
N ILE A 53 2.45 -2.08 1.73
CA ILE A 53 1.67 -0.90 2.10
C ILE A 53 1.62 0.11 0.94
N LEU A 54 2.76 0.40 0.30
CA LEU A 54 2.80 1.32 -0.83
C LEU A 54 1.95 0.84 -2.01
N ARG A 55 1.97 -0.46 -2.31
CA ARG A 55 1.15 -1.04 -3.38
C ARG A 55 -0.33 -0.96 -3.08
N ILE A 56 -0.73 -1.33 -1.86
CA ILE A 56 -2.14 -1.29 -1.44
C ILE A 56 -2.64 0.16 -1.42
N GLY A 57 -1.88 1.08 -0.82
CA GLY A 57 -2.26 2.48 -0.73
C GLY A 57 -2.37 3.14 -2.10
N LEU A 58 -1.39 2.92 -2.99
CA LEU A 58 -1.46 3.46 -4.36
C LEU A 58 -2.62 2.85 -5.16
N PHE A 59 -2.81 1.52 -5.08
CA PHE A 59 -3.93 0.86 -5.74
C PHE A 59 -5.28 1.43 -5.28
N GLU A 60 -5.47 1.60 -3.97
CA GLU A 60 -6.69 2.17 -3.40
C GLU A 60 -6.92 3.60 -3.89
N MET A 61 -5.88 4.44 -3.89
CA MET A 61 -5.97 5.83 -4.36
C MET A 61 -6.42 5.96 -5.82
N GLU A 62 -6.11 4.97 -6.65
CA GLU A 62 -6.38 5.01 -8.09
C GLU A 62 -7.67 4.31 -8.49
N ASN A 63 -8.08 3.29 -7.72
CA ASN A 63 -9.16 2.39 -8.12
C ASN A 63 -10.38 2.45 -7.20
N SER A 64 -10.26 2.98 -5.98
CA SER A 64 -11.39 3.17 -5.07
C SER A 64 -12.10 4.49 -5.36
N LEU A 65 -13.35 4.41 -5.83
CA LEU A 65 -14.18 5.60 -6.08
C LEU A 65 -14.81 6.17 -4.81
N GLU A 66 -14.86 5.38 -3.74
CA GLU A 66 -15.54 5.72 -2.48
C GLU A 66 -14.58 6.31 -1.45
N VAL A 67 -13.29 6.00 -1.53
CA VAL A 67 -12.28 6.45 -0.58
C VAL A 67 -11.50 7.63 -1.16
N PRO A 68 -11.56 8.83 -0.53
CA PRO A 68 -10.72 9.94 -0.95
C PRO A 68 -9.24 9.59 -0.85
N LYS A 69 -8.44 9.97 -1.85
CA LYS A 69 -6.98 9.70 -1.89
C LYS A 69 -6.25 10.03 -0.59
N LYS A 70 -6.62 11.15 0.05
CA LYS A 70 -6.01 11.56 1.33
C LYS A 70 -6.30 10.58 2.46
N VAL A 71 -7.52 10.02 2.52
CA VAL A 71 -7.89 9.01 3.52
C VAL A 71 -7.08 7.73 3.29
N ALA A 72 -6.94 7.27 2.05
CA ALA A 72 -6.09 6.13 1.72
C ALA A 72 -4.62 6.33 2.15
N ILE A 73 -4.09 7.55 2.01
CA ILE A 73 -2.76 7.90 2.52
C ILE A 73 -2.70 7.82 4.05
N ASP A 74 -3.67 8.43 4.75
CA ASP A 74 -3.71 8.44 6.22
C ASP A 74 -3.76 7.00 6.78
N GLU A 75 -4.59 6.13 6.19
CA GLU A 75 -4.66 4.70 6.57
C GLU A 75 -3.36 3.96 6.29
N ALA A 76 -2.74 4.16 5.12
CA ALA A 76 -1.46 3.55 4.79
C ALA A 76 -0.34 3.97 5.77
N ILE A 77 -0.36 5.22 6.26
CA ILE A 77 0.58 5.72 7.26
C ILE A 77 0.35 5.06 8.61
N GLU A 78 -0.90 4.84 9.02
CA GLU A 78 -1.18 4.15 10.28
C GLU A 78 -0.73 2.69 10.24
N ILE A 79 -1.03 1.96 9.15
CA ILE A 79 -0.53 0.58 8.94
C ILE A 79 1.01 0.54 8.96
N ALA A 80 1.67 1.54 8.37
CA ALA A 80 3.13 1.66 8.40
C ALA A 80 3.68 1.90 9.81
N GLY A 81 2.88 2.52 10.69
CA GLY A 81 3.18 2.67 12.10
C GLY A 81 3.13 1.38 12.89
N ASP A 82 2.09 0.58 12.62
CA ASP A 82 1.81 -0.63 13.37
C ASP A 82 2.76 -1.78 13.00
N PHE A 83 3.13 -1.87 11.72
CA PHE A 83 3.89 -3.01 11.19
C PHE A 83 5.27 -2.64 10.63
N GLY A 84 5.51 -1.37 10.32
CA GLY A 84 6.75 -0.92 9.72
C GLY A 84 7.91 -0.74 10.71
N ASN A 85 9.01 -0.21 10.19
CA ASN A 85 10.16 0.20 10.98
C ASN A 85 9.99 1.65 11.48
N LYS A 86 10.96 2.12 12.28
CA LYS A 86 10.99 3.48 12.84
C LYS A 86 10.70 4.60 11.82
N ASP A 87 11.15 4.43 10.58
CA ASP A 87 11.03 5.46 9.53
C ASP A 87 9.90 5.17 8.53
N SER A 88 9.10 4.12 8.73
CA SER A 88 8.08 3.68 7.76
C SER A 88 6.95 4.70 7.60
N LYS A 89 6.42 5.29 8.68
CA LYS A 89 5.37 6.33 8.60
C LYS A 89 5.77 7.49 7.67
N SER A 90 6.96 8.06 7.89
CA SER A 90 7.44 9.20 7.12
C SER A 90 7.83 8.81 5.69
N PHE A 91 8.36 7.61 5.49
CA PHE A 91 8.67 7.07 4.17
C PHE A 91 7.41 6.86 3.32
N VAL A 92 6.41 6.16 3.84
CA VAL A 92 5.14 5.89 3.14
C VAL A 92 4.43 7.19 2.78
N ASN A 93 4.29 8.10 3.76
CA ASN A 93 3.70 9.42 3.51
C ASN A 93 4.44 10.18 2.39
N GLY A 94 5.77 10.21 2.46
CA GLY A 94 6.60 10.92 1.51
C GLY A 94 6.54 10.38 0.08
N ILE A 95 6.24 9.09 -0.11
CA ILE A 95 6.04 8.50 -1.44
C ILE A 95 4.61 8.76 -1.93
N LEU A 96 3.59 8.39 -1.16
CA LEU A 96 2.20 8.45 -1.61
C LEU A 96 1.70 9.89 -1.84
N SER A 97 2.24 10.88 -1.11
CA SER A 97 1.86 12.29 -1.31
C SER A 97 2.18 12.82 -2.72
N ASN A 98 3.15 12.23 -3.44
CA ASN A 98 3.47 12.63 -4.81
C ASN A 98 2.33 12.37 -5.81
N PHE A 99 1.35 11.55 -5.45
CA PHE A 99 0.23 11.16 -6.31
C PHE A 99 -1.04 12.00 -6.06
N VAL A 100 -0.94 13.00 -5.18
CA VAL A 100 -2.04 13.93 -4.84
C VAL A 100 -1.61 15.39 -5.04
N GLU A 101 -0.33 15.70 -4.86
CA GLU A 101 0.22 17.04 -5.13
C GLU A 101 0.58 17.18 -6.63
N GLY A 102 -0.42 17.56 -7.43
CA GLY A 102 -0.32 17.88 -8.85
C GLY A 102 -1.49 18.71 -9.34
#